data_AF-A0A0K2AWY8-F1
#
_entry.id   AF-A0A0K2AWY8-F1
#
_cell.length_a   1.000
_cell.length_b   1.000
_cell.length_c   1.000
_cell.angle_alpha   90.00
_cell.angle_beta   90.00
_cell.angle_gamma   90.00
#
_symmetry.space_group_name_H-M   'P 1'
#
loop_
_entity.id
_entity.type
_entity.pdbx_description
1 polymer ?
#
loop_
_entity_poly.entity_id
_entity_poly.type
_entity_poly.pdbx_seq_one_letter_code
_entity_poly.pdbx_strand_id
1 'polypeptide(L)'
;MDHEGRLSATVRAVNDRSLSDASTARALVALPPPPEPVAGCALCAQLAVLRAHARTVGDGSAETDADVLLARHQRQAHAPRRVFRYVPFTVVQDPSAWPEYEARCVSGDEADCGASSGPRGGPEEVEEWQRGHTRETRHLRYRRCFTDYAVLEPVRSGPGPTGATGRTCGPAGRSSTP
;
A
#
# COMPACT_ATOMS: atom_id res chain seq x y z
N MET A 1 29.82 -5.49 -55.88
CA MET A 1 28.51 -6.13 -55.59
C MET A 1 28.35 -6.02 -54.08
N ASP A 2 27.69 -4.96 -53.64
CA ASP A 2 28.04 -4.30 -52.37
C ASP A 2 27.15 -4.81 -51.24
N HIS A 3 27.55 -5.95 -50.69
CA HIS A 3 26.88 -6.63 -49.58
C HIS A 3 26.87 -5.76 -48.31
N GLU A 4 27.99 -5.09 -48.01
CA GLU A 4 28.17 -4.24 -46.84
C GLU A 4 27.31 -2.97 -46.92
N GLY A 5 27.21 -2.35 -48.10
CA GLY A 5 26.31 -1.21 -48.33
C GLY A 5 24.83 -1.58 -48.16
N ARG A 6 24.44 -2.79 -48.59
CA ARG A 6 23.08 -3.31 -48.40
C ARG A 6 22.77 -3.57 -46.93
N LEU A 7 23.68 -4.20 -46.20
CA LEU A 7 23.53 -4.46 -44.76
C LEU A 7 23.41 -3.14 -43.99
N SER A 8 24.25 -2.15 -44.28
CA SER A 8 24.17 -0.83 -43.64
C SER A 8 22.86 -0.10 -43.97
N ALA A 9 22.39 -0.16 -45.22
CA ALA A 9 21.12 0.44 -45.61
C ALA A 9 19.91 -0.25 -44.94
N THR A 10 19.94 -1.58 -44.83
CA THR A 10 18.90 -2.34 -44.13
C THR A 10 18.89 -2.01 -42.64
N VAL A 11 20.04 -1.96 -41.97
CA VAL A 11 20.13 -1.59 -40.56
C VAL A 11 19.63 -0.16 -40.33
N ARG A 12 19.98 0.80 -41.19
CA ARG A 12 19.43 2.18 -41.12
C ARG A 12 17.92 2.20 -41.29
N ALA A 13 17.37 1.51 -42.30
CA ALA A 13 15.93 1.47 -42.54
C ALA A 13 15.14 0.79 -41.39
N VAL A 14 15.72 -0.23 -40.77
CA VAL A 14 15.14 -0.87 -39.57
C VAL A 14 15.19 0.10 -38.40
N ASN A 15 16.32 0.80 -38.19
CA ASN A 15 16.47 1.76 -37.10
C ASN A 15 15.51 2.95 -37.26
N ASP A 16 15.37 3.52 -38.46
CA ASP A 16 14.44 4.62 -38.75
C ASP A 16 12.98 4.22 -38.44
N ARG A 17 12.60 2.97 -38.75
CA ARG A 17 11.29 2.41 -38.40
C ARG A 17 11.14 2.20 -36.90
N SER A 18 12.18 1.72 -36.21
CA SER A 18 12.16 1.60 -34.75
C SER A 18 12.08 2.96 -34.06
N LEU A 19 12.70 4.01 -34.60
CA LEU A 19 12.61 5.37 -34.10
C LEU A 19 11.21 5.97 -34.33
N SER A 20 10.58 5.71 -35.49
CA SER A 20 9.20 6.12 -35.71
C SER A 20 8.25 5.40 -34.76
N ASP A 21 8.35 4.07 -34.63
CA ASP A 21 7.49 3.28 -33.73
C ASP A 21 7.72 3.62 -32.26
N ALA A 22 8.95 3.90 -31.85
CA ALA A 22 9.26 4.36 -30.49
C ALA A 22 8.68 5.75 -30.22
N SER A 23 8.66 6.64 -31.22
CA SER A 23 8.04 7.97 -31.12
C SER A 23 6.52 7.87 -30.98
N THR A 24 5.87 6.97 -31.74
CA THR A 24 4.44 6.65 -31.57
C THR A 24 4.15 5.95 -30.25
N ALA A 25 5.01 5.01 -29.83
CA ALA A 25 4.88 4.31 -28.55
C ALA A 25 5.06 5.26 -27.35
N ARG A 26 5.93 6.27 -27.46
CA ARG A 26 6.11 7.34 -26.46
C ARG A 26 4.92 8.31 -26.39
N ALA A 27 4.09 8.36 -27.43
CA ALA A 27 2.80 9.05 -27.38
C ALA A 27 1.69 8.18 -26.75
N LEU A 28 1.77 6.85 -26.90
CA LEU A 28 0.80 5.89 -26.34
C LEU A 28 1.09 5.53 -24.87
N VAL A 29 2.36 5.55 -24.47
CA VAL A 29 2.83 5.40 -23.09
C VAL A 29 3.29 6.77 -22.63
N ALA A 30 2.56 7.39 -21.70
CA ALA A 30 2.90 8.68 -21.12
C ALA A 30 4.22 8.61 -20.33
N LEU A 31 5.34 8.50 -21.04
CA LEU A 31 6.67 8.58 -20.46
C LEU A 31 6.84 9.99 -19.89
N PRO A 32 7.39 10.11 -18.67
CA PRO A 32 7.61 11.42 -18.08
C PRO A 32 8.50 12.27 -19.00
N PRO A 33 8.27 13.59 -19.04
CA PRO A 33 9.11 14.49 -19.82
C PRO A 33 10.57 14.36 -19.37
N PRO A 34 11.54 14.53 -20.30
CA PRO A 34 12.95 14.44 -19.96
C PRO A 34 13.33 15.48 -18.90
N PRO A 35 14.25 15.16 -17.98
CA PRO A 35 14.62 16.07 -16.89
C PRO A 35 15.24 17.37 -17.40
N GLU A 36 14.81 18.51 -16.86
CA GLU A 36 15.36 19.83 -17.22
C GLU A 36 16.41 20.29 -16.21
N PRO A 37 17.52 20.91 -16.64
CA PRO A 37 18.57 21.35 -15.73
C PRO A 37 18.07 22.42 -14.76
N VAL A 38 18.37 22.27 -13.46
CA VAL A 38 18.04 23.27 -12.45
C VAL A 38 18.92 24.50 -12.65
N ALA A 39 18.30 25.68 -12.70
CA ALA A 39 19.00 26.95 -12.87
C ALA A 39 20.08 27.15 -11.80
N GLY A 40 21.27 27.57 -12.22
CA GLY A 40 22.42 27.82 -11.34
C GLY A 40 23.19 26.57 -10.91
N CYS A 41 22.75 25.35 -11.24
CA CYS A 41 23.53 24.14 -10.97
C CYS A 41 24.46 23.80 -12.16
N ALA A 42 25.77 23.94 -11.95
CA ALA A 42 26.79 23.69 -12.98
C ALA A 42 26.76 22.24 -13.52
N LEU A 43 26.54 21.25 -12.64
CA LEU A 43 26.49 19.84 -13.05
C LEU A 43 25.25 19.52 -13.88
N CYS A 44 24.09 20.10 -13.52
CA CYS A 44 22.88 20.03 -14.35
C CYS A 44 23.14 20.58 -15.76
N ALA A 45 23.79 21.74 -15.86
CA ALA A 45 24.10 22.38 -17.13
C ALA A 45 25.06 21.51 -17.98
N GLN A 46 26.09 20.93 -17.38
CA GLN A 46 27.03 20.03 -18.07
C GLN A 46 26.33 18.80 -18.66
N LEU A 47 25.47 18.13 -17.87
CA LEU A 47 24.70 16.97 -18.35
C LEU A 47 23.74 17.34 -19.48
N ALA A 48 23.14 18.54 -19.43
CA ALA A 48 22.30 19.04 -20.52
C ALA A 48 23.08 19.29 -21.82
N VAL A 49 24.32 19.78 -21.73
CA VAL A 49 25.22 19.93 -22.89
C VAL A 49 25.61 18.57 -23.46
N LEU A 50 25.96 17.59 -22.61
CA LEU A 50 26.27 16.23 -23.06
C LEU A 50 25.08 15.59 -23.78
N ARG A 51 23.86 15.75 -23.24
CA ARG A 51 22.62 15.29 -23.87
C ARG A 51 22.39 15.96 -25.23
N ALA A 52 22.58 17.27 -25.34
CA ALA A 52 22.43 18.00 -26.59
C ALA A 52 23.44 17.54 -27.64
N HIS A 53 24.71 17.34 -27.25
CA HIS A 53 25.73 16.78 -28.13
C HIS A 53 25.36 15.38 -28.61
N ALA A 54 24.94 14.49 -27.71
CA ALA A 54 24.50 13.13 -28.06
C ALA A 54 23.38 13.13 -29.11
N ARG A 55 22.39 14.03 -28.97
CA ARG A 55 21.34 14.23 -29.98
C ARG A 55 21.89 14.67 -31.33
N THR A 56 22.83 15.62 -31.35
CA THR A 56 23.39 16.14 -32.60
C THR A 56 24.16 15.08 -33.39
N VAL A 57 24.82 14.13 -32.69
CA VAL A 57 25.57 13.05 -33.33
C VAL A 57 24.77 11.76 -33.50
N GLY A 58 23.54 11.70 -32.98
CA GLY A 58 22.65 10.53 -33.07
C GLY A 58 22.99 9.38 -32.12
N ASP A 59 23.66 9.64 -31.00
CA ASP A 59 23.99 8.63 -29.98
C ASP A 59 22.87 8.53 -28.93
N GLY A 60 21.91 7.63 -29.20
CA GLY A 60 20.75 7.43 -28.31
C GLY A 60 21.10 6.83 -26.94
N SER A 61 22.21 6.09 -26.82
CA SER A 61 22.68 5.55 -25.54
C SER A 61 23.20 6.69 -24.66
N ALA A 62 24.08 7.52 -25.21
CA ALA A 62 24.62 8.67 -24.49
C ALA A 62 23.54 9.70 -24.13
N GLU A 63 22.52 9.89 -24.98
CA GLU A 63 21.36 10.73 -24.65
C GLU A 63 20.62 10.18 -23.42
N THR A 64 20.30 8.89 -23.43
CA THR A 64 19.57 8.23 -22.34
C THR A 64 20.37 8.24 -21.04
N ASP A 65 21.68 7.98 -21.11
CA ASP A 65 22.58 8.05 -19.94
C ASP A 65 22.62 9.45 -19.35
N ALA A 66 22.69 10.50 -20.18
CA ALA A 66 22.66 11.89 -19.71
C ALA A 66 21.33 12.22 -19.00
N ASP A 67 20.19 11.73 -19.53
CA ASP A 67 18.89 11.86 -18.87
C ASP A 67 18.85 11.15 -17.51
N VAL A 68 19.35 9.91 -17.43
CA VAL A 68 19.42 9.12 -16.18
C VAL A 68 20.30 9.81 -15.14
N LEU A 69 21.48 10.29 -15.54
CA LEU A 69 22.41 11.00 -14.66
C LEU A 69 21.83 12.32 -14.17
N LEU A 70 21.16 13.08 -15.04
CA LEU A 70 20.53 14.35 -14.67
C LEU A 70 19.39 14.12 -13.67
N ALA A 71 18.50 13.16 -13.93
CA ALA A 71 17.43 12.80 -13.01
C ALA A 71 17.96 12.33 -11.65
N ARG A 72 19.04 11.53 -11.64
CA ARG A 72 19.68 11.07 -10.40
C ARG A 72 20.25 12.24 -9.60
N HIS A 73 21.00 13.12 -10.26
CA HIS A 73 21.60 14.29 -9.60
C HIS A 73 20.53 15.18 -8.99
N GLN A 74 19.44 15.46 -9.72
CA GLN A 74 18.32 16.27 -9.22
C GLN A 74 17.71 15.67 -7.95
N ARG A 75 17.46 14.35 -7.93
CA ARG A 75 16.93 13.68 -6.72
C ARG A 75 17.88 13.78 -5.52
N GLN A 76 19.18 13.86 -5.75
CA GLN A 76 20.18 13.88 -4.69
C GLN A 76 20.50 15.28 -4.19
N ALA A 77 20.60 16.26 -5.10
CA ALA A 77 21.10 17.61 -4.81
C ALA A 77 19.99 18.66 -4.75
N HIS A 78 18.83 18.41 -5.36
CA HIS A 78 17.78 19.44 -5.54
C HIS A 78 16.41 19.02 -5.00
N ALA A 79 16.19 17.74 -4.72
CA ALA A 79 14.95 17.32 -4.06
C ALA A 79 14.91 17.85 -2.63
N PRO A 80 13.77 18.43 -2.18
CA PRO A 80 13.62 18.78 -0.79
C PRO A 80 13.74 17.53 0.08
N ARG A 81 14.43 17.65 1.22
CA ARG A 81 14.49 16.57 2.20
C ARG A 81 13.06 16.27 2.67
N ARG A 82 12.51 15.12 2.26
CA ARG A 82 11.23 14.64 2.76
C ARG A 82 11.41 14.25 4.22
N VAL A 83 10.72 14.95 5.12
CA VAL A 83 10.69 14.62 6.55
C VAL A 83 9.37 13.94 6.84
N PHE A 84 9.41 12.64 7.15
CA PHE A 84 8.28 11.94 7.74
C PHE A 84 8.26 12.25 9.24
N ARG A 85 7.19 12.87 9.73
CA ARG A 85 7.00 13.13 11.16
C ARG A 85 6.01 12.11 11.72
N TYR A 86 6.36 11.52 12.86
CA TYR A 86 5.43 10.70 13.62
C TYR A 86 4.28 11.57 14.13
N VAL A 87 3.05 11.14 13.88
CA VAL A 87 1.84 11.73 14.47
C VAL A 87 1.29 10.72 15.46
N PRO A 88 1.27 11.02 16.77
CA PRO A 88 0.69 10.10 17.74
C PRO A 88 -0.80 9.92 17.48
N PHE A 89 -1.30 8.70 17.63
CA PHE A 89 -2.70 8.35 17.46
C PHE A 89 -3.16 7.44 18.60
N THR A 90 -4.47 7.42 18.83
CA THR A 90 -5.15 6.46 19.68
C THR A 90 -6.10 5.62 18.84
N VAL A 91 -6.16 4.33 19.14
CA VAL A 91 -7.12 3.41 18.53
C VAL A 91 -8.39 3.46 19.38
N VAL A 92 -9.51 3.86 18.78
CA VAL A 92 -10.83 3.93 19.42
C VAL A 92 -11.84 3.06 18.68
N GLN A 93 -12.82 2.48 19.37
CA GLN A 93 -13.90 1.76 18.71
C GLN A 93 -14.72 2.76 17.88
N ASP A 94 -15.04 2.38 16.64
CA ASP A 94 -15.86 3.16 15.72
C ASP A 94 -17.30 3.28 16.26
N PRO A 95 -17.77 4.48 16.62
CA PRO A 95 -19.14 4.66 17.13
C PRO A 95 -20.19 4.55 16.03
N SER A 96 -19.80 4.58 14.75
CA SER A 96 -20.71 4.50 13.60
C SER A 96 -20.97 3.06 13.15
N ALA A 97 -20.17 2.10 13.62
CA ALA A 97 -20.27 0.70 13.23
C ALA A 97 -20.73 -0.16 14.41
N TRP A 98 -21.73 -1.01 14.16
CA TRP A 98 -22.21 -1.98 15.15
C TRP A 98 -21.26 -3.17 15.23
N PRO A 99 -20.94 -3.68 16.44
CA PRO A 99 -20.15 -4.89 16.57
C PRO A 99 -20.89 -6.12 16.07
N GLU A 100 -20.13 -7.09 15.59
CA GLU A 100 -20.65 -8.37 15.12
C GLU A 100 -20.22 -9.50 16.05
N TYR A 101 -21.16 -10.40 16.32
CA TYR A 101 -20.95 -11.58 17.17
C TYR A 101 -21.21 -12.83 16.36
N GLU A 102 -20.32 -13.82 16.44
CA GLU A 102 -20.55 -15.13 15.82
C GLU A 102 -20.03 -16.22 16.75
N ALA A 103 -20.66 -17.41 16.69
CA ALA A 103 -20.09 -18.63 17.24
C ALA A 103 -19.96 -19.71 16.17
N ARG A 104 -18.93 -20.52 16.33
CA ARG A 104 -18.70 -21.75 15.58
C ARG A 104 -18.65 -22.94 16.53
N CYS A 105 -19.39 -23.99 16.22
CA CYS A 105 -19.29 -25.27 16.89
C CYS A 105 -17.94 -25.91 16.56
N VAL A 106 -17.13 -26.14 17.58
CA VAL A 106 -15.81 -26.80 17.49
C VAL A 106 -15.82 -28.10 18.31
N SER A 107 -17.01 -28.70 18.41
CA SER A 107 -17.20 -30.03 18.98
C SER A 107 -17.07 -31.06 17.86
N GLY A 108 -16.64 -32.27 18.21
CA GLY A 108 -16.38 -33.36 17.28
C GLY A 108 -15.03 -34.00 17.62
N ASP A 109 -14.95 -35.32 17.51
CA ASP A 109 -13.78 -36.08 18.00
C ASP A 109 -12.67 -36.17 16.96
N GLU A 110 -13.02 -36.30 15.66
CA GLU A 110 -12.05 -36.35 14.55
C GLU A 110 -12.00 -35.03 13.76
N ALA A 111 -13.13 -34.36 13.60
CA ALA A 111 -13.24 -33.07 12.93
C ALA A 111 -14.27 -32.19 13.65
N ASP A 112 -14.00 -30.89 13.68
CA ASP A 112 -14.95 -29.91 14.17
C ASP A 112 -16.25 -29.98 13.36
N CYS A 113 -17.39 -30.04 14.05
CA CYS A 113 -18.73 -29.95 13.47
C CYS A 113 -18.87 -28.75 12.53
N GLY A 114 -18.24 -27.62 12.87
CA GLY A 114 -18.08 -26.47 11.98
C GLY A 114 -19.34 -25.63 11.77
N ALA A 115 -20.50 -26.07 12.29
CA ALA A 115 -21.74 -25.29 12.26
C ALA A 115 -21.52 -23.89 12.84
N SER A 116 -22.02 -22.86 12.17
CA SER A 116 -21.86 -21.46 12.58
C SER A 116 -23.21 -20.77 12.79
N SER A 117 -23.26 -19.86 13.77
CA SER A 117 -24.39 -18.96 13.94
C SER A 117 -24.50 -17.94 12.80
N GLY A 118 -23.42 -17.70 12.05
CA GLY A 118 -23.24 -16.49 11.24
C GLY A 118 -23.15 -15.23 12.10
N PRO A 119 -22.93 -14.05 11.48
CA PRO A 119 -22.88 -12.77 12.18
C PRO A 119 -24.24 -12.42 12.82
N ARG A 120 -24.19 -11.96 14.07
CA ARG A 120 -25.34 -11.54 14.90
C ARG A 120 -25.09 -10.17 15.50
N GLY A 121 -26.17 -9.42 15.74
CA GLY A 121 -26.10 -8.07 16.31
C GLY A 121 -25.79 -8.03 17.80
N GLY A 122 -25.90 -9.17 18.50
CA GLY A 122 -25.64 -9.25 19.92
C GLY A 122 -25.26 -10.65 20.42
N PRO A 123 -24.70 -10.73 21.63
CA PRO A 123 -24.29 -12.00 22.23
C PRO A 123 -25.47 -12.93 22.54
N GLU A 124 -26.66 -12.38 22.81
CA GLU A 124 -27.84 -13.17 23.18
C GLU A 124 -28.34 -14.06 22.03
N GLU A 125 -28.36 -13.54 20.80
CA GLU A 125 -28.72 -14.30 19.60
C GLU A 125 -27.74 -15.45 19.34
N VAL A 126 -26.45 -15.22 19.58
CA VAL A 126 -25.42 -16.27 19.48
C VAL A 126 -25.67 -17.37 20.51
N GLU A 127 -26.03 -17.00 21.73
CA GLU A 127 -26.30 -17.94 22.81
C GLU A 127 -27.60 -18.73 22.59
N GLU A 128 -28.62 -18.10 22.00
CA GLU A 128 -29.81 -18.80 21.55
C GLU A 128 -29.49 -19.87 20.50
N TRP A 129 -28.69 -19.51 19.49
CA TRP A 129 -28.22 -20.47 18.48
C TRP A 129 -27.42 -21.62 19.13
N GLN A 130 -26.53 -21.34 20.08
CA GLN A 130 -25.78 -22.38 20.81
C GLN A 130 -26.70 -23.33 21.57
N ARG A 131 -27.72 -22.80 22.26
CA ARG A 131 -28.71 -23.63 22.97
C ARG A 131 -29.50 -24.51 22.02
N GLY A 132 -29.90 -23.99 20.86
CA GLY A 132 -30.54 -24.74 19.79
C GLY A 132 -29.65 -25.87 19.28
N HIS A 133 -28.43 -25.54 18.87
CA HIS A 133 -27.48 -26.51 18.32
C HIS A 133 -27.13 -27.61 19.34
N THR A 134 -26.91 -27.24 20.61
CA THR A 134 -26.65 -28.19 21.70
C THR A 134 -27.81 -29.18 21.87
N ARG A 135 -29.05 -28.69 21.79
CA ARG A 135 -30.24 -29.52 21.95
C ARG A 135 -30.32 -30.60 20.86
N GLU A 136 -29.95 -30.24 19.63
CA GLU A 136 -30.02 -31.11 18.46
C GLU A 136 -28.84 -32.09 18.37
N THR A 137 -27.63 -31.62 18.66
CA THR A 137 -26.39 -32.37 18.38
C THR A 137 -25.66 -32.88 19.61
N ARG A 138 -26.03 -32.40 20.81
CA ARG A 138 -25.32 -32.63 22.07
C ARG A 138 -23.88 -32.09 22.10
N HIS A 139 -23.50 -31.27 21.13
CA HIS A 139 -22.25 -30.55 21.13
C HIS A 139 -22.22 -29.47 22.22
N LEU A 140 -21.11 -29.37 22.95
CA LEU A 140 -20.96 -28.49 24.11
C LEU A 140 -19.79 -27.50 24.00
N ARG A 141 -18.96 -27.62 22.97
CA ARG A 141 -17.76 -26.80 22.76
C ARG A 141 -17.96 -25.86 21.57
N TYR A 142 -17.85 -24.56 21.85
CA TYR A 142 -18.07 -23.48 20.88
C TYR A 142 -16.92 -22.47 20.93
N ARG A 143 -16.48 -21.98 19.78
CA ARG A 143 -15.60 -20.82 19.64
C ARG A 143 -16.45 -19.60 19.33
N ARG A 144 -16.33 -18.52 20.11
CA ARG A 144 -16.99 -17.24 19.86
C ARG A 144 -16.00 -16.25 19.25
N CYS A 145 -16.44 -15.44 18.31
CA CYS A 145 -15.73 -14.25 17.85
C CYS A 145 -16.59 -13.01 18.07
N PHE A 146 -15.91 -11.93 18.41
CA PHE A 146 -16.42 -10.58 18.54
C PHE A 146 -15.59 -9.72 17.61
N THR A 147 -16.26 -9.00 16.71
CA THR A 147 -15.63 -8.13 15.74
C THR A 147 -16.17 -6.72 15.97
N ASP A 148 -15.32 -5.84 16.46
CA ASP A 148 -15.57 -4.40 16.44
C ASP A 148 -14.76 -3.73 15.33
N TYR A 149 -15.18 -2.53 14.99
CA TYR A 149 -14.48 -1.67 14.05
C TYR A 149 -13.75 -0.60 14.85
N ALA A 150 -12.56 -0.22 14.40
CA ALA A 150 -11.73 0.77 15.09
C ALA A 150 -11.27 1.89 14.15
N VAL A 151 -11.27 3.11 14.68
CA VAL A 151 -10.74 4.31 14.02
C VAL A 151 -9.45 4.75 14.69
N LEU A 152 -8.48 5.20 13.90
CA LEU A 152 -7.25 5.81 14.40
C LEU A 152 -7.46 7.32 14.46
N GLU A 153 -7.63 7.85 15.67
CA GLU A 153 -7.76 9.28 15.89
C GLU A 153 -6.40 9.89 16.25
N PRO A 154 -5.95 10.96 15.57
CA PRO A 154 -4.76 11.68 15.98
C PRO A 154 -4.93 12.21 17.40
N VAL A 155 -3.93 12.00 18.25
CA VAL A 155 -3.90 12.64 19.56
C VAL A 155 -3.76 14.14 19.31
N ARG A 156 -4.84 14.90 19.55
CA ARG A 156 -4.78 16.35 19.45
C ARG A 156 -3.75 16.83 20.47
N SER A 157 -2.72 17.53 20.01
CA SER A 157 -1.70 18.14 20.88
C SER A 157 -2.34 19.27 21.71
N GLY A 158 -2.99 18.92 22.81
CA GLY A 158 -3.25 19.85 23.92
C GLY A 158 -1.98 20.01 24.78
N PRO A 159 -1.91 21.00 25.68
CA PRO A 159 -0.87 21.03 26.70
C PRO A 159 -0.89 19.69 27.45
N GLY A 160 0.29 19.07 27.56
CA GLY A 160 0.43 17.68 27.99
C GLY A 160 -0.31 17.36 29.28
N PRO A 161 -0.84 16.12 29.43
CA PRO A 161 -1.63 15.76 30.60
C PRO A 161 -0.76 15.77 31.86
N THR A 162 -1.06 16.69 32.78
CA THR A 162 -0.79 16.48 34.21
C THR A 162 -1.50 15.18 34.59
N GLY A 163 -0.72 14.22 35.08
CA GLY A 163 -1.10 12.82 35.19
C GLY A 163 -2.44 12.59 35.88
N ALA A 164 -3.24 11.72 35.27
CA ALA A 164 -4.28 10.97 35.97
C ALA A 164 -4.29 9.56 35.37
N THR A 165 -3.57 8.66 36.04
CA THR A 165 -3.70 7.22 35.83
C THR A 165 -5.10 6.78 36.22
N GLY A 166 -5.91 6.43 35.23
CA GLY A 166 -7.22 5.83 35.43
C GLY A 166 -7.42 4.65 34.49
N ARG A 167 -6.60 3.60 34.65
CA ARG A 167 -6.97 2.27 34.12
C ARG A 167 -8.13 1.77 34.97
N THR A 168 -9.35 1.82 34.46
CA THR A 168 -10.45 1.01 34.99
C THR A 168 -10.63 -0.21 34.07
N CYS A 169 -9.97 -1.29 34.47
CA CYS A 169 -10.39 -2.64 34.10
C CYS A 169 -11.55 -3.07 35.02
N GLY A 170 -12.64 -3.58 34.43
CA GLY A 170 -13.65 -4.41 35.11
C GLY A 170 -14.84 -3.67 35.74
N PRO A 171 -16.00 -4.37 35.90
CA PRO A 171 -15.99 -5.66 36.59
C PRO A 171 -16.60 -6.83 35.82
N ALA A 172 -15.94 -7.99 35.95
CA ALA A 172 -16.59 -9.28 35.95
C ALA A 172 -17.39 -9.42 37.26
N GLY A 173 -18.70 -9.23 37.20
CA GLY A 173 -19.60 -9.56 38.29
C GLY A 173 -19.90 -11.06 38.27
N ARG A 174 -19.24 -11.81 39.16
CA ARG A 174 -19.68 -13.15 39.56
C ARG A 174 -20.86 -13.00 40.51
N SER A 175 -21.99 -13.63 40.21
CA SER A 175 -23.04 -13.89 41.19
C SER A 175 -22.99 -15.37 41.58
N SER A 176 -22.51 -15.59 42.80
CA SER A 176 -22.60 -16.85 43.54
C SER A 176 -23.75 -16.77 44.55
N THR A 177 -24.71 -17.68 44.36
CA THR A 177 -25.46 -18.46 45.37
C THR A 177 -26.49 -17.75 46.27
N PRO A 178 -27.35 -18.44 47.06
CA PRO A 178 -27.28 -19.81 47.63
C PRO A 178 -28.00 -20.93 46.86
#